data_AF-L0DHH2-F1
#
_entry.id   AF-L0DHH2-F1
#
_cell.length_a   1.000
_cell.length_b   1.000
_cell.length_c   1.000
_cell.angle_alpha   90.00
_cell.angle_beta   90.00
_cell.angle_gamma   90.00
#
_symmetry.space_group_name_H-M   'P 1'
#
loop_
_entity.id
_entity.type
_entity.pdbx_description
1 polymer ?
#
loop_
_entity_poly.entity_id
_entity_poly.type
_entity_poly.pdbx_seq_one_letter_code
_entity_poly.pdbx_strand_id
1 'polypeptide(L)'
;MNDIHPGDDGDPLPTGEWVIRLVKLSKDGYVSPEMFELSTNEKNAIPPRLSVWAEKLTSDEQAWQLTGCNLSKNTIASLNIDTIRSLVPEPNSPETHHLEVEWEPKRLRDGEGKLILGEDGMPILDSKPGAKGHAGIRYLREGTKAQYKSLRSQLAEKANQKLRTISSGIPDNPYGDVAMKH
;
A
#
# COMPACT_ATOMS: atom_id res chain seq x y z
N MET A 1 22.19 -12.95 -0.99
CA MET A 1 21.00 -12.14 -1.28
C MET A 1 21.32 -10.74 -0.80
N ASN A 2 21.06 -9.69 -1.58
CA ASN A 2 21.25 -8.32 -1.07
C ASN A 2 20.17 -8.07 -0.02
N ASP A 3 20.61 -7.83 1.21
CA ASP A 3 19.73 -7.36 2.28
C ASP A 3 19.21 -5.97 1.90
N ILE A 4 17.90 -5.78 2.00
CA ILE A 4 17.26 -4.48 1.79
C ILE A 4 17.23 -3.72 3.11
N HIS A 5 17.59 -2.45 3.07
CA HIS A 5 17.49 -1.54 4.22
C HIS A 5 16.51 -0.40 3.88
N PRO A 6 15.75 0.11 4.87
CA PRO A 6 14.96 1.32 4.67
C PRO A 6 15.84 2.48 4.22
N GLY A 7 15.38 3.24 3.22
CA GLY A 7 16.01 4.49 2.76
C GLY A 7 15.32 5.74 3.31
N ASP A 8 15.80 6.89 2.88
CA ASP A 8 15.19 8.19 3.21
C ASP A 8 13.89 8.42 2.43
N ASP A 9 13.04 9.34 2.88
CA ASP A 9 11.77 9.65 2.20
C ASP A 9 12.03 10.14 0.77
N GLY A 10 11.48 9.43 -0.21
CA GLY A 10 11.68 9.71 -1.64
C GLY A 10 12.79 8.91 -2.32
N ASP A 11 13.61 8.18 -1.57
CA ASP A 11 14.61 7.29 -2.17
C ASP A 11 13.93 6.15 -2.95
N PRO A 12 14.39 5.79 -4.14
CA PRO A 12 13.79 4.70 -4.91
C PRO A 12 14.05 3.35 -4.24
N LEU A 13 13.04 2.48 -4.24
CA LEU A 13 13.24 1.09 -3.81
C LEU A 13 14.11 0.33 -4.83
N PRO A 14 14.90 -0.67 -4.40
CA PRO A 14 15.77 -1.43 -5.30
C PRO A 14 14.99 -2.19 -6.40
N THR A 15 15.56 -2.24 -7.61
CA THR A 15 15.10 -3.08 -8.72
C THR A 15 14.97 -4.56 -8.30
N GLY A 16 13.97 -5.25 -8.83
CA GLY A 16 13.68 -6.65 -8.54
C GLY A 16 13.04 -6.93 -7.18
N GLU A 17 12.89 -5.93 -6.31
CA GLU A 17 12.17 -6.07 -5.05
C GLU A 17 10.66 -6.25 -5.28
N TRP A 18 9.99 -6.82 -4.28
CA TRP A 18 8.54 -6.97 -4.27
C TRP A 18 7.92 -6.08 -3.21
N VAL A 19 6.77 -5.51 -3.55
CA VAL A 19 5.93 -4.78 -2.60
C VAL A 19 4.59 -5.45 -2.46
N ILE A 20 3.98 -5.31 -1.28
CA ILE A 20 2.68 -5.85 -0.94
C ILE A 20 1.68 -4.72 -0.70
N ARG A 21 0.42 -4.98 -1.04
CA ARG A 21 -0.71 -4.12 -0.69
C ARG A 21 -1.90 -4.97 -0.27
N LEU A 22 -2.59 -4.52 0.77
CA LEU A 22 -3.83 -5.15 1.20
C LEU A 22 -4.98 -4.75 0.29
N VAL A 23 -5.67 -5.77 -0.22
CA VAL A 23 -6.75 -5.63 -1.18
C VAL A 23 -8.00 -6.34 -0.72
N LYS A 24 -9.14 -5.85 -1.22
CA LYS A 24 -10.42 -6.54 -1.15
C LYS A 24 -10.68 -7.14 -2.52
N LEU A 25 -10.99 -8.43 -2.56
CA LEU A 25 -11.39 -9.10 -3.80
C LEU A 25 -12.86 -8.80 -4.12
N SER A 26 -13.17 -8.77 -5.41
CA SER A 26 -14.55 -8.78 -5.90
C SER A 26 -15.23 -10.12 -5.57
N LYS A 27 -16.54 -10.20 -5.83
CA LYS A 27 -17.28 -11.47 -5.71
C LYS A 27 -16.70 -12.58 -6.59
N ASP A 28 -16.08 -12.19 -7.71
CA ASP A 28 -15.47 -13.09 -8.67
C ASP A 28 -14.02 -13.45 -8.32
N GLY A 29 -13.50 -12.97 -7.18
CA GLY A 29 -12.16 -13.30 -6.70
C GLY A 29 -11.03 -12.45 -7.27
N TYR A 30 -11.34 -11.32 -7.93
CA TYR A 30 -10.34 -10.45 -8.55
C TYR A 30 -10.13 -9.14 -7.79
N VAL A 31 -8.90 -8.62 -7.83
CA VAL A 31 -8.57 -7.26 -7.39
C VAL A 31 -9.14 -6.27 -8.40
N SER A 32 -9.96 -5.32 -7.93
CA SER A 32 -10.49 -4.26 -8.80
C SER A 32 -9.57 -3.03 -8.86
N PRO A 33 -9.61 -2.24 -9.95
CA PRO A 33 -8.80 -1.02 -10.10
C PRO A 33 -9.00 0.03 -8.99
N GLU A 34 -10.14 0.01 -8.30
CA GLU A 34 -10.47 0.89 -7.17
C GLU A 34 -9.57 0.60 -5.96
N MET A 35 -9.00 -0.60 -5.83
CA MET A 35 -8.03 -0.91 -4.76
C MET A 35 -6.71 -0.13 -4.90
N PHE A 36 -6.45 0.41 -6.10
CA PHE A 36 -5.30 1.26 -6.42
C PHE A 36 -5.67 2.74 -6.49
N GLU A 37 -6.86 3.13 -6.07
CA GLU A 37 -7.17 4.54 -5.89
C GLU A 37 -6.47 5.10 -4.65
N LEU A 38 -5.87 6.28 -4.79
CA LEU A 38 -5.37 7.05 -3.64
C LEU A 38 -6.54 7.42 -2.72
N SER A 39 -6.43 7.06 -1.46
CA SER A 39 -7.28 7.54 -0.38
C SER A 39 -7.15 9.06 -0.21
N THR A 40 -8.07 9.67 0.55
CA THR A 40 -8.01 11.10 0.86
C THR A 40 -6.67 11.51 1.48
N ASN A 41 -6.13 10.68 2.39
CA ASN A 41 -4.86 10.96 3.05
C ASN A 41 -3.68 10.87 2.06
N GLU A 42 -3.66 9.84 1.21
CA GLU A 42 -2.64 9.66 0.17
C GLU A 42 -2.70 10.79 -0.89
N LYS A 43 -3.91 11.27 -1.24
CA LYS A 43 -4.11 12.41 -2.15
C LYS A 43 -3.57 13.72 -1.58
N ASN A 44 -3.62 13.90 -0.27
CA ASN A 44 -3.20 15.12 0.43
C ASN A 44 -1.74 15.06 0.91
N ALA A 45 -1.08 13.91 0.81
CA ALA A 45 0.34 13.78 1.08
C ALA A 45 1.17 14.57 0.05
N ILE A 46 2.35 15.04 0.46
CA ILE A 46 3.27 15.80 -0.40
C ILE A 46 4.62 15.06 -0.44
N PRO A 47 4.99 14.45 -1.58
CA PRO A 47 4.15 14.22 -2.77
C PRO A 47 3.06 13.16 -2.54
N PRO A 48 2.00 13.10 -3.37
CA PRO A 48 0.98 12.05 -3.30
C PRO A 48 1.55 10.69 -3.68
N ARG A 49 1.37 9.68 -2.84
CA ARG A 49 1.85 8.30 -3.07
C ARG A 49 0.82 7.27 -2.65
N LEU A 50 0.72 6.18 -3.39
CA LEU A 50 -0.13 5.03 -3.04
C LEU A 50 0.64 4.09 -2.10
N SER A 51 0.20 3.94 -0.87
CA SER A 51 0.92 3.18 0.16
C SER A 51 1.03 1.69 -0.18
N VAL A 52 2.24 1.17 -0.06
CA VAL A 52 2.61 -0.24 -0.23
C VAL A 52 3.69 -0.60 0.81
N TRP A 53 4.05 -1.87 0.94
CA TRP A 53 5.11 -2.29 1.87
C TRP A 53 6.12 -3.18 1.18
N ALA A 54 7.41 -2.97 1.38
CA ALA A 54 8.47 -3.86 0.91
C ALA A 54 8.33 -5.24 1.57
N GLU A 55 8.17 -6.28 0.75
CA GLU A 55 7.83 -7.65 1.18
C GLU A 55 8.87 -8.24 2.13
N LYS A 56 10.16 -7.91 1.95
CA LYS A 56 11.24 -8.39 2.82
C LYS A 56 11.31 -7.71 4.19
N LEU A 57 10.71 -6.51 4.34
CA LEU A 57 10.74 -5.74 5.59
C LEU A 57 9.42 -5.76 6.34
N THR A 58 8.36 -6.23 5.69
CA THR A 58 7.00 -6.26 6.24
C THR A 58 6.33 -7.56 5.84
N SER A 59 6.11 -8.44 6.82
CA SER A 59 5.27 -9.63 6.64
C SER A 59 3.80 -9.27 6.38
N ASP A 60 3.05 -10.22 5.83
CA ASP A 60 1.63 -10.06 5.54
C ASP A 60 0.82 -9.67 6.79
N GLU A 61 1.07 -10.33 7.92
CA GLU A 61 0.41 -10.06 9.19
C GLU A 61 0.75 -8.66 9.71
N GLN A 62 2.02 -8.24 9.59
CA GLN A 62 2.44 -6.89 9.98
C GLN A 62 1.78 -5.83 9.10
N ALA A 63 1.73 -6.02 7.79
CA ALA A 63 1.04 -5.09 6.89
C ALA A 63 -0.45 -4.99 7.23
N TRP A 64 -1.10 -6.11 7.56
CA TRP A 64 -2.49 -6.12 8.02
C TRP A 64 -2.71 -5.36 9.33
N GLN A 65 -1.83 -5.54 10.31
CA GLN A 65 -1.86 -4.79 11.56
C GLN A 65 -1.64 -3.28 11.34
N LEU A 66 -0.69 -2.91 10.48
CA LEU A 66 -0.36 -1.51 10.17
C LEU A 66 -1.45 -0.76 9.39
N THR A 67 -2.40 -1.50 8.82
CA THR A 67 -3.61 -0.95 8.16
C THR A 67 -4.86 -1.01 9.04
N GLY A 68 -4.72 -1.38 10.31
CA GLY A 68 -5.80 -1.38 11.29
C GLY A 68 -6.64 -2.66 11.30
N CYS A 69 -6.09 -3.80 10.88
CA CYS A 69 -6.73 -5.12 10.94
C CYS A 69 -8.09 -5.16 10.23
N ASN A 70 -8.23 -4.48 9.09
CA ASN A 70 -9.49 -4.41 8.38
C ASN A 70 -9.86 -5.77 7.79
N LEU A 71 -10.89 -6.43 8.36
CA LEU A 71 -11.35 -7.75 7.93
C LEU A 71 -11.84 -7.79 6.48
N SER A 72 -12.30 -6.67 5.92
CA SER A 72 -12.70 -6.60 4.52
C SER A 72 -11.50 -6.59 3.54
N LYS A 73 -10.28 -6.43 4.05
CA LYS A 73 -9.03 -6.47 3.29
C LYS A 73 -8.13 -7.58 3.88
N ASN A 74 -8.50 -8.83 3.65
CA ASN A 74 -7.76 -10.00 4.15
C ASN A 74 -6.87 -10.66 3.08
N THR A 75 -6.74 -10.03 1.91
CA THR A 75 -5.92 -10.55 0.81
C THR A 75 -4.75 -9.63 0.55
N ILE A 76 -3.58 -10.22 0.32
CA ILE A 76 -2.35 -9.54 -0.05
C ILE A 76 -2.15 -9.70 -1.56
N ALA A 77 -1.99 -8.57 -2.23
CA ALA A 77 -1.50 -8.50 -3.59
C ALA A 77 0.00 -8.18 -3.57
N SER A 78 0.80 -8.98 -4.28
CA SER A 78 2.24 -8.75 -4.43
C SER A 78 2.54 -8.22 -5.83
N LEU A 79 3.35 -7.17 -5.90
CA LEU A 79 3.76 -6.53 -7.15
C LEU A 79 5.28 -6.39 -7.18
N ASN A 80 5.89 -6.81 -8.28
CA ASN A 80 7.30 -6.58 -8.50
C ASN A 80 7.54 -5.13 -8.95
N ILE A 81 8.59 -4.49 -8.43
CA ILE A 81 8.90 -3.09 -8.70
C ILE A 81 9.20 -2.84 -10.17
N ASP A 82 9.91 -3.75 -10.84
CA ASP A 82 10.27 -3.58 -12.25
C ASP A 82 9.01 -3.63 -13.13
N THR A 83 8.07 -4.50 -12.77
CA THR A 83 6.74 -4.54 -13.40
C THR A 83 6.00 -3.22 -13.22
N ILE A 84 5.99 -2.64 -12.01
CA ILE A 84 5.33 -1.34 -11.75
C ILE A 84 5.95 -0.24 -12.61
N ARG A 85 7.29 -0.14 -12.63
CA ARG A 85 8.04 0.86 -13.41
C ARG A 85 7.86 0.71 -14.92
N SER A 86 7.62 -0.53 -15.39
CA SER A 86 7.39 -0.81 -16.81
C SER A 86 6.01 -0.41 -17.33
N LEU A 87 5.06 -0.09 -16.44
CA LEU A 87 3.71 0.28 -16.86
C LEU A 87 3.71 1.60 -17.61
N VAL A 88 2.95 1.64 -18.71
CA VAL A 88 2.78 2.83 -19.56
C VAL A 88 1.31 3.22 -19.53
N PRO A 89 0.96 4.47 -19.17
CA PRO A 89 -0.43 4.89 -19.15
C PRO A 89 -1.02 4.91 -20.56
N GLU A 90 -2.33 4.66 -20.66
CA GLU A 90 -3.09 4.80 -21.90
C GLU A 90 -4.15 5.91 -21.79
N PRO A 91 -4.25 6.84 -22.76
CA PRO A 91 -3.38 6.97 -23.93
C PRO A 91 -1.94 7.35 -23.54
N ASN A 92 -0.97 6.75 -24.22
CA ASN A 92 0.44 7.07 -24.00
C ASN A 92 0.73 8.52 -24.41
N SER A 93 1.44 9.26 -23.55
CA SER A 93 1.94 10.60 -23.82
C SER A 93 3.40 10.69 -23.34
N PRO A 94 4.34 11.14 -24.19
CA PRO A 94 5.76 11.23 -23.85
C PRO A 94 6.08 12.07 -22.62
N GLU A 95 5.18 12.99 -22.25
CA GLU A 95 5.36 13.89 -21.11
C GLU A 95 4.93 13.26 -19.77
N THR A 96 4.34 12.06 -19.78
CA THR A 96 3.83 11.43 -18.56
C THR A 96 4.94 10.65 -17.85
N HIS A 97 5.18 10.98 -16.58
CA HIS A 97 6.14 10.23 -15.77
C HIS A 97 5.73 8.76 -15.62
N HIS A 98 6.72 7.89 -15.65
CA HIS A 98 6.54 6.49 -15.29
C HIS A 98 6.26 6.35 -13.79
N LEU A 99 5.56 5.29 -13.41
CA LEU A 99 5.38 4.98 -11.99
C LEU A 99 6.74 4.71 -11.34
N GLU A 100 6.90 5.21 -10.12
CA GLU A 100 8.06 4.95 -9.28
C GLU A 100 7.59 4.44 -7.92
N VAL A 101 8.39 3.62 -7.26
CA VAL A 101 8.17 3.13 -5.90
C VAL A 101 9.26 3.70 -5.02
N GLU A 102 8.88 4.60 -4.13
CA GLU A 102 9.80 5.32 -3.24
C GLU A 102 9.59 4.92 -1.79
N TRP A 103 10.64 4.99 -0.99
CA TRP A 103 10.55 4.87 0.45
C TRP A 103 9.66 6.01 0.99
N GLU A 104 8.73 5.64 1.87
CA GLU A 104 7.82 6.56 2.53
C GLU A 104 7.83 6.18 4.02
N PRO A 105 8.76 6.70 4.84
CA PRO A 105 8.84 6.35 6.24
C PRO A 105 7.50 6.57 6.94
N LYS A 106 6.97 5.51 7.55
CA LYS A 106 5.67 5.57 8.24
C LYS A 106 5.79 6.50 9.44
N ARG A 107 4.97 7.55 9.48
CA ARG A 107 4.93 8.54 10.57
C ARG A 107 3.72 8.32 11.47
N LEU A 108 3.89 8.55 12.77
CA LEU A 108 2.80 8.49 13.74
C LEU A 108 1.83 9.65 13.52
N ARG A 109 0.54 9.34 13.73
CA ARG A 109 -0.55 10.30 13.64
C ARG A 109 -1.43 10.20 14.88
N ASP A 110 -1.99 11.32 15.30
CA ASP A 110 -2.94 11.39 16.41
C ASP A 110 -4.34 10.86 16.00
N GLY A 111 -5.30 10.88 16.93
CA GLY A 111 -6.67 10.45 16.68
C GLY A 111 -7.44 11.28 15.64
N GLU A 112 -6.93 12.45 15.26
CA GLU A 112 -7.47 13.32 14.22
C GLU A 112 -6.74 13.16 12.87
N GLY A 113 -5.69 12.31 12.82
CA GLY A 113 -4.88 12.05 11.63
C GLY A 113 -3.75 13.07 11.40
N LYS A 114 -3.47 13.97 12.34
CA LYS A 114 -2.35 14.93 12.26
C LYS A 114 -1.05 14.24 12.64
N LEU A 115 0.06 14.67 12.03
CA LEU A 115 1.39 14.13 12.37
C LEU A 115 1.74 14.45 13.83
N ILE A 116 2.21 13.45 14.55
CA ILE A 116 2.80 13.65 15.87
C ILE A 116 4.24 14.11 15.65
N LEU A 117 4.58 15.27 16.21
CA LEU A 117 5.91 15.85 16.13
C LEU A 117 6.68 15.60 17.43
N GLY A 118 8.00 15.36 17.31
CA GLY A 118 8.92 15.31 18.44
C GLY A 118 9.26 16.69 18.98
N GLU A 119 10.12 16.73 20.01
CA GLU A 119 10.60 17.99 20.61
C GLU A 119 11.40 18.86 19.62
N ASP A 120 12.02 18.24 18.61
CA ASP A 120 12.75 18.88 17.52
C ASP A 120 11.83 19.40 16.40
N GLY A 121 10.51 19.22 16.52
CA GLY A 121 9.53 19.58 15.52
C GLY A 121 9.45 18.61 14.33
N MET A 122 10.19 17.49 14.36
CA MET A 122 10.20 16.51 13.28
C MET A 122 9.11 15.44 13.48
N PRO A 123 8.51 14.89 12.41
CA PRO A 123 7.53 13.82 12.55
C PRO A 123 8.11 12.56 13.18
N ILE A 124 7.45 12.04 14.21
CA ILE A 124 7.87 10.80 14.87
C ILE A 124 7.57 9.61 13.94
N LEU A 125 8.55 8.72 13.77
CA LEU A 125 8.39 7.50 12.97
C LEU A 125 7.63 6.41 13.75
N ASP A 126 6.81 5.65 13.04
CA ASP A 126 6.13 4.49 13.60
C ASP A 126 7.14 3.37 13.85
N SER A 127 7.31 2.98 15.11
CA SER A 127 8.24 1.95 15.54
C SER A 127 7.63 0.55 15.54
N LYS A 128 6.38 0.38 15.08
CA LYS A 128 5.74 -0.94 15.03
C LYS A 128 6.50 -1.90 14.10
N PRO A 129 6.54 -3.21 14.41
CA PRO A 129 7.11 -4.21 13.52
C PRO A 129 6.54 -4.11 12.10
N GLY A 130 7.41 -4.13 11.10
CA GLY A 130 7.05 -3.98 9.69
C GLY A 130 6.85 -2.54 9.21
N ALA A 131 6.78 -1.53 10.08
CA ALA A 131 6.59 -0.13 9.65
C ALA A 131 7.75 0.38 8.77
N LYS A 132 8.96 -0.15 9.00
CA LYS A 132 10.17 0.14 8.24
C LYS A 132 10.08 -0.22 6.75
N GLY A 133 9.18 -1.12 6.37
CA GLY A 133 8.97 -1.46 4.96
C GLY A 133 7.98 -0.54 4.24
N HIS A 134 7.40 0.46 4.89
CA HIS A 134 6.43 1.35 4.23
C HIS A 134 7.09 2.13 3.07
N ALA A 135 6.42 2.09 1.93
CA ALA A 135 6.80 2.72 0.68
C ALA A 135 5.54 3.25 -0.03
N GLY A 136 5.73 3.99 -1.11
CA GLY A 136 4.66 4.59 -1.86
C GLY A 136 4.88 4.55 -3.38
N ILE A 137 3.84 4.19 -4.14
CA ILE A 137 3.86 4.32 -5.59
C ILE A 137 3.53 5.77 -5.97
N ARG A 138 4.48 6.46 -6.59
CA ARG A 138 4.40 7.85 -7.04
C ARG A 138 3.92 7.93 -8.49
N TYR A 139 3.58 9.15 -8.93
CA TYR A 139 3.22 9.50 -10.31
C TYR A 139 1.89 8.93 -10.83
N LEU A 140 1.21 8.11 -10.02
CA LEU A 140 -0.05 7.47 -10.40
C LEU A 140 -1.14 8.46 -10.81
N ARG A 141 -1.18 9.65 -10.19
CA ARG A 141 -2.18 10.69 -10.46
C ARG A 141 -1.69 11.74 -11.47
N GLU A 142 -0.48 11.62 -11.99
CA GLU A 142 0.01 12.56 -12.98
C GLU A 142 -0.61 12.27 -14.36
N GLY A 143 -0.76 13.33 -15.16
CA GLY A 143 -1.45 13.28 -16.44
C GLY A 143 -2.98 13.34 -16.32
N THR A 144 -3.65 12.72 -17.29
CA THR A 144 -5.11 12.81 -17.47
C THR A 144 -5.88 11.78 -16.64
N LYS A 145 -7.19 12.01 -16.45
CA LYS A 145 -8.09 11.04 -15.80
C LYS A 145 -8.09 9.68 -16.50
N ALA A 146 -7.93 9.65 -17.82
CA ALA A 146 -7.86 8.41 -18.60
C ALA A 146 -6.58 7.63 -18.29
N GLN A 147 -5.44 8.32 -18.25
CA GLN A 147 -4.14 7.73 -17.89
C GLN A 147 -4.12 7.19 -16.47
N TYR A 148 -4.65 7.95 -15.50
CA TYR A 148 -4.80 7.47 -14.12
C TYR A 148 -5.68 6.22 -14.04
N LYS A 149 -6.81 6.18 -14.76
CA LYS A 149 -7.67 5.00 -14.83
C LYS A 149 -6.93 3.81 -15.45
N SER A 150 -6.18 4.03 -16.53
CA SER A 150 -5.40 2.99 -17.21
C SER A 150 -4.35 2.38 -16.29
N LEU A 151 -3.53 3.19 -15.62
CA LEU A 151 -2.50 2.70 -14.71
C LEU A 151 -3.09 1.89 -13.55
N ARG A 152 -4.20 2.34 -12.96
CA ARG A 152 -4.90 1.56 -11.91
C ARG A 152 -5.42 0.22 -12.42
N SER A 153 -5.96 0.18 -13.64
CA SER A 153 -6.39 -1.07 -14.26
C SER A 153 -5.22 -2.02 -14.46
N GLN A 154 -4.09 -1.52 -14.98
CA GLN A 154 -2.88 -2.32 -15.19
C GLN A 154 -2.30 -2.83 -13.87
N LEU A 155 -2.23 -1.99 -12.83
CA LEU A 155 -1.79 -2.40 -11.49
C LEU A 155 -2.69 -3.51 -10.92
N ALA A 156 -4.01 -3.39 -11.07
CA ALA A 156 -4.94 -4.42 -10.64
C ALA A 156 -4.75 -5.73 -11.41
N GLU A 157 -4.54 -5.67 -12.72
CA GLU A 157 -4.24 -6.84 -13.54
C GLU A 157 -2.96 -7.55 -13.06
N LYS A 158 -1.87 -6.79 -12.84
CA LYS A 158 -0.62 -7.36 -12.32
C LYS A 158 -0.78 -7.93 -10.91
N ALA A 159 -1.56 -7.27 -10.05
CA ALA A 159 -1.84 -7.73 -8.69
C ALA A 159 -2.58 -9.07 -8.67
N ASN A 160 -3.49 -9.30 -9.62
CA ASN A 160 -4.22 -10.56 -9.74
C ASN A 160 -3.30 -11.78 -10.04
N GLN A 161 -2.06 -11.56 -10.47
CA GLN A 161 -1.12 -12.65 -10.79
C GLN A 161 -0.48 -13.28 -9.54
N LYS A 162 -0.43 -12.57 -8.41
CA LYS A 162 0.18 -13.06 -7.17
C LYS A 162 -0.60 -12.59 -5.96
N LEU A 163 -1.65 -13.36 -5.65
CA LEU A 163 -2.53 -13.17 -4.51
C LEU A 163 -2.27 -14.22 -3.43
N ARG A 164 -2.37 -13.81 -2.18
CA ARG A 164 -2.35 -14.72 -1.03
C ARG A 164 -3.30 -14.22 0.06
N THR A 165 -4.02 -15.14 0.67
CA THR A 165 -4.95 -14.81 1.76
C THR A 165 -4.19 -14.86 3.08
N ILE A 166 -4.39 -13.83 3.90
CA ILE A 166 -3.89 -13.84 5.27
C ILE A 166 -4.68 -14.91 6.01
N SER A 167 -4.01 -16.01 6.35
CA SER A 167 -4.59 -17.06 7.16
C SER A 167 -4.62 -16.55 8.59
N SER A 168 -5.59 -15.70 8.92
CA SER A 168 -5.84 -15.36 10.31
C SER A 168 -6.11 -16.66 11.04
N GLY A 169 -5.22 -17.05 11.95
CA GLY A 169 -5.66 -17.66 13.19
C GLY A 169 -6.57 -16.62 13.84
N ILE A 170 -7.85 -16.63 13.47
CA ILE A 170 -8.88 -15.85 14.13
C ILE A 170 -8.82 -16.34 15.57
N PRO A 171 -8.42 -15.52 16.57
CA PRO A 171 -8.75 -15.88 17.93
C PRO A 171 -10.28 -15.98 17.95
N ASP A 172 -10.80 -17.18 18.27
CA ASP A 172 -12.22 -17.41 18.46
C ASP A 172 -12.80 -16.20 19.18
N ASN A 173 -13.76 -15.52 18.55
CA ASN A 173 -14.46 -14.40 19.16
C ASN A 173 -14.98 -14.88 20.53
N PRO A 174 -14.44 -14.43 21.68
CA PRO A 174 -14.94 -14.87 22.98
C PRO A 174 -16.32 -14.29 23.29
N TYR A 175 -16.83 -13.39 22.43
CA TYR A 175 -18.16 -12.79 22.50
C TYR A 175 -19.06 -13.34 21.41
N GLY A 176 -19.16 -14.66 21.30
CA GLY A 176 -20.26 -15.33 20.60
C GLY A 176 -21.59 -14.99 21.26
N ASP A 177 -22.55 -14.56 20.44
CA ASP A 177 -24.00 -14.51 20.68
C ASP A 177 -24.48 -14.10 22.08
N VAL A 178 -24.60 -12.78 22.29
CA VAL A 178 -25.70 -12.28 23.14
C VAL A 178 -26.88 -11.97 22.24
N ALA A 179 -27.66 -13.00 21.93
CA ALA A 179 -28.99 -12.84 21.36
C ALA A 179 -29.86 -12.04 22.35
N MET A 180 -30.01 -10.73 22.14
CA MET A 180 -31.08 -9.98 22.78
C MET A 180 -32.41 -10.41 22.16
N LYS A 181 -33.11 -11.30 22.87
CA LYS A 181 -34.57 -11.40 22.77
C LYS A 181 -35.15 -10.19 23.50
N HIS A 182 -35.86 -9.32 22.77
CA HIS A 182 -37.05 -8.63 23.25
C HIS A 182 -37.99 -8.38 22.09
#